data_AF-A0A671Y8Z7-F1
#
_entry.id   AF-A0A671Y8Z7-F1
#
_cell.length_a   1.000
_cell.length_b   1.000
_cell.length_c   1.000
_cell.angle_alpha   90.00
_cell.angle_beta   90.00
_cell.angle_gamma   90.00
#
_symmetry.space_group_name_H-M   'P 1'
#
loop_
_entity.id
_entity.type
_entity.pdbx_description
1 polymer ?
#
loop_
_entity_poly.entity_id
_entity_poly.type
_entity_poly.pdbx_seq_one_letter_code
_entity_poly.pdbx_strand_id
1 'polypeptide(L)'
;MKQDDFWRVNLVLLPLLLMLSGVFDVVILVGALNVSCMPVSVVRELYHATKPGGFICIAKGLYPGAAEEIYKKDLERELQLMEDEGLWSLVGIKPTDRYMENPFVITEADGKDEQEERHIRGNVYLYKKSINPSI
;
A
#
# COMPACT_ATOMS: atom_id res chain seq x y z
N MET A 1 25.82 -0.99 -25.44
CA MET A 1 25.47 -1.16 -24.03
C MET A 1 24.00 -0.76 -23.91
N LYS A 2 23.08 -1.73 -23.96
CA LYS A 2 21.64 -1.47 -23.96
C LYS A 2 21.14 -1.45 -22.52
N GLN A 3 20.35 -0.44 -22.21
CA GLN A 3 19.88 -0.06 -20.90
C GLN A 3 18.48 -0.64 -20.69
N ASP A 4 18.37 -1.97 -20.62
CA ASP A 4 17.07 -2.65 -20.63
C ASP A 4 16.81 -3.51 -19.36
N ASP A 5 17.56 -3.35 -18.27
CA ASP A 5 17.44 -4.22 -17.07
C ASP A 5 17.16 -3.49 -15.74
N PHE A 6 16.73 -2.22 -15.74
CA PHE A 6 16.62 -1.46 -14.47
C PHE A 6 15.22 -1.42 -13.84
N TRP A 7 14.14 -1.77 -14.55
CA TRP A 7 12.77 -1.68 -14.03
C TRP A 7 11.96 -2.95 -14.29
N ARG A 8 12.32 -4.06 -13.64
CA ARG A 8 11.36 -5.15 -13.44
C ARG A 8 10.43 -4.79 -12.29
N VAL A 9 9.49 -3.87 -12.53
CA VAL A 9 8.31 -3.72 -11.67
C VAL A 9 7.41 -4.92 -11.98
N ASN A 10 7.67 -6.05 -11.35
CA ASN A 10 6.79 -7.20 -11.46
C ASN A 10 5.51 -6.88 -10.70
N LEU A 11 4.44 -6.58 -11.44
CA LEU A 11 3.08 -6.62 -10.92
C LEU A 11 2.76 -8.09 -10.63
N VAL A 12 3.07 -8.55 -9.42
CA VAL A 12 2.83 -9.95 -9.04
C VAL A 12 1.38 -10.08 -8.57
N LEU A 13 0.59 -10.85 -9.32
CA LEU A 13 -0.74 -11.30 -8.89
C LEU A 13 -0.57 -12.15 -7.61
N LEU A 14 -1.35 -11.86 -6.56
CA LEU A 14 -1.27 -12.45 -5.21
C LEU A 14 -0.89 -13.94 -5.13
N PRO A 15 -1.44 -14.84 -5.96
CA PRO A 15 -1.15 -16.28 -5.81
C PRO A 15 0.33 -16.61 -6.03
N LEU A 16 1.07 -15.77 -6.76
CA LEU A 16 2.48 -15.97 -7.07
C LEU A 16 3.42 -15.36 -6.01
N LEU A 17 2.95 -14.43 -5.18
CA LEU A 17 3.76 -13.82 -4.11
C LEU A 17 4.16 -14.86 -3.04
N LEU A 18 3.29 -15.83 -2.76
CA LEU A 18 3.56 -16.91 -1.81
C LEU A 18 4.75 -17.80 -2.21
N MET A 19 5.05 -17.90 -3.52
CA MET A 19 6.17 -18.72 -4.01
C MET A 19 7.50 -17.97 -4.08
N LEU A 20 7.50 -16.64 -3.86
CA LEU A 20 8.67 -15.77 -4.03
C LEU A 20 9.06 -15.09 -2.71
N SER A 21 9.23 -15.89 -1.65
CA SER A 21 9.64 -15.41 -0.32
C SER A 21 11.08 -14.92 -0.31
N GLY A 22 11.30 -13.69 0.18
CA GLY A 22 12.62 -13.11 0.38
C GLY A 22 13.39 -12.81 -0.91
N VAL A 23 12.70 -12.52 -2.00
CA VAL A 23 13.34 -12.35 -3.33
C VAL A 23 13.48 -10.88 -3.72
N PHE A 24 12.63 -9.99 -3.20
CA PHE A 24 12.57 -8.59 -3.64
C PHE A 24 13.22 -7.62 -2.67
N ASP A 25 14.04 -6.70 -3.17
CA ASP A 25 14.64 -5.63 -2.36
C ASP A 25 13.62 -4.52 -2.04
N VAL A 26 12.65 -4.31 -2.93
CA VAL A 26 11.53 -3.38 -2.76
C VAL A 26 10.24 -4.03 -3.25
N VAL A 27 9.19 -4.00 -2.43
CA VAL A 27 7.83 -4.42 -2.79
C VAL A 27 6.91 -3.20 -2.72
N ILE A 28 6.08 -3.00 -3.75
CA ILE A 28 5.17 -1.84 -3.85
C ILE A 28 3.75 -2.35 -4.07
N LEU A 29 2.81 -1.92 -3.22
CA LEU A 29 1.38 -2.14 -3.38
C LEU A 29 0.67 -0.79 -3.56
N VAL A 30 -0.05 -0.62 -4.66
CA VAL A 30 -0.82 0.59 -4.98
C VAL A 30 -2.25 0.18 -5.32
N GLY A 31 -3.26 0.94 -4.89
CA GLY A 31 -4.64 0.72 -5.35
C GLY A 31 -5.44 -0.35 -4.60
N ALA A 32 -4.76 -1.34 -4.04
CA ALA A 32 -5.40 -2.62 -3.71
C ALA A 32 -5.96 -2.74 -2.28
N LEU A 33 -5.55 -1.88 -1.34
CA LEU A 33 -6.01 -1.96 0.05
C LEU A 33 -7.30 -1.14 0.27
N ASN A 34 -8.43 -1.79 0.03
CA ASN A 34 -9.78 -1.30 0.33
C ASN A 34 -10.73 -2.50 0.52
N VAL A 35 -11.95 -2.26 0.99
CA VAL A 35 -12.90 -3.33 1.37
C VAL A 35 -13.27 -4.26 0.21
N SER A 36 -13.16 -3.77 -1.03
CA SER A 36 -13.62 -4.47 -2.25
C SER A 36 -12.50 -5.18 -3.02
N CYS A 37 -11.24 -4.94 -2.69
CA CYS A 37 -10.11 -5.45 -3.47
C CYS A 37 -9.31 -6.54 -2.74
N MET A 38 -8.81 -6.27 -1.53
CA MET A 38 -7.87 -7.15 -0.85
C MET A 38 -8.16 -7.24 0.65
N PRO A 39 -8.09 -8.43 1.27
CA PRO A 39 -8.08 -8.54 2.72
C PRO A 39 -6.82 -7.90 3.30
N VAL A 40 -6.89 -7.47 4.56
CA VAL A 40 -5.74 -6.91 5.30
C VAL A 40 -4.56 -7.89 5.38
N SER A 41 -4.83 -9.20 5.34
CA SER A 41 -3.79 -10.25 5.40
C SER A 41 -2.76 -10.17 4.27
N VAL A 42 -3.05 -9.53 3.14
CA VAL A 42 -2.08 -9.35 2.03
C VAL A 42 -0.80 -8.65 2.50
N VAL A 43 -0.89 -7.82 3.53
CA VAL A 43 0.22 -7.08 4.12
C VAL A 43 1.34 -8.03 4.58
N ARG A 44 0.97 -9.21 5.11
CA ARG A 44 1.91 -10.27 5.49
C ARG A 44 2.58 -10.91 4.27
N GLU A 45 1.87 -11.06 3.16
CA GLU A 45 2.43 -11.58 1.91
C GLU A 45 3.49 -10.63 1.33
N LEU A 46 3.26 -9.31 1.41
CA LEU A 46 4.27 -8.31 1.03
C LEU A 46 5.54 -8.46 1.87
N TYR A 47 5.37 -8.65 3.19
CA TYR A 47 6.49 -8.90 4.10
C TYR A 47 7.26 -10.16 3.72
N HIS A 48 6.57 -11.27 3.43
CA HIS A 48 7.22 -12.52 3.05
C HIS A 48 8.01 -12.37 1.76
N ALA A 49 7.47 -11.69 0.75
CA ALA A 49 8.13 -11.47 -0.53
C ALA A 49 9.40 -10.61 -0.43
N THR A 50 9.46 -9.73 0.57
CA THR A 50 10.56 -8.78 0.76
C THR A 50 11.78 -9.44 1.39
N LYS A 51 12.98 -9.13 0.91
CA LYS A 51 14.26 -9.54 1.52
C LYS A 51 14.43 -8.93 2.92
N PRO A 52 15.18 -9.58 3.84
CA PRO A 52 15.62 -8.94 5.08
C PRO A 52 16.33 -7.61 4.79
N GLY A 53 15.95 -6.54 5.49
CA GLY A 53 16.46 -5.18 5.23
C GLY A 53 15.85 -4.45 4.03
N GLY A 54 15.02 -5.12 3.23
CA GLY A 54 14.31 -4.53 2.08
C GLY A 54 13.16 -3.62 2.49
N PHE A 55 12.53 -2.99 1.50
CA PHE A 55 11.49 -1.98 1.71
C PHE A 55 10.12 -2.42 1.19
N ILE A 56 9.08 -2.03 1.92
CA ILE A 56 7.69 -2.22 1.51
C ILE A 56 7.03 -0.84 1.41
N CYS A 57 6.51 -0.51 0.24
CA CYS A 57 5.77 0.71 -0.03
C CYS A 57 4.29 0.38 -0.24
N ILE A 58 3.42 1.04 0.52
CA ILE A 58 1.97 0.86 0.43
C ILE A 58 1.34 2.21 0.12
N ALA A 59 0.71 2.35 -1.04
CA ALA A 59 -0.06 3.53 -1.40
C ALA A 59 -1.55 3.17 -1.44
N LYS A 60 -2.36 3.81 -0.58
CA LYS A 60 -3.81 3.61 -0.56
C LYS A 60 -4.59 4.92 -0.54
N GLY A 61 -5.77 4.87 -1.14
CA GLY A 61 -6.76 5.94 -1.08
C GLY A 61 -7.46 6.00 0.27
N LEU A 62 -8.02 7.16 0.58
CA LEU A 62 -8.92 7.40 1.70
C LEU A 62 -10.34 7.43 1.15
N TYR A 63 -11.00 6.29 1.18
CA TYR A 63 -12.37 6.13 0.73
C TYR A 63 -13.35 6.37 1.89
N PRO A 64 -14.47 7.07 1.66
CA PRO A 64 -15.49 7.27 2.68
C PRO A 64 -16.35 6.01 2.88
N GLY A 65 -16.98 5.89 4.05
CA GLY A 65 -18.00 4.87 4.32
C GLY A 65 -17.69 3.99 5.54
N ALA A 66 -18.75 3.47 6.18
CA ALA A 66 -18.60 2.71 7.42
C ALA A 66 -17.75 1.44 7.26
N ALA A 67 -17.90 0.72 6.13
CA ALA A 67 -17.13 -0.48 5.84
C ALA A 67 -15.64 -0.17 5.60
N GLU A 68 -15.34 0.94 4.92
CA GLU A 68 -13.97 1.41 4.69
C GLU A 68 -13.30 1.87 6.00
N GLU A 69 -14.04 2.52 6.91
CA GLU A 69 -13.50 2.89 8.22
C GLU A 69 -13.19 1.66 9.09
N ILE A 70 -13.99 0.59 9.01
CA ILE A 70 -13.69 -0.68 9.67
C ILE A 70 -12.42 -1.29 9.06
N TYR A 71 -12.37 -1.40 7.73
CA TYR A 71 -11.22 -1.94 7.02
C TYR A 71 -9.93 -1.17 7.34
N LYS A 72 -9.99 0.16 7.35
CA LYS A 72 -8.89 1.04 7.72
C LYS A 72 -8.38 0.74 9.14
N LYS A 73 -9.27 0.60 10.12
CA LYS A 73 -8.88 0.28 11.51
C LYS A 73 -8.22 -1.09 11.60
N ASP A 74 -8.74 -2.08 10.88
CA ASP A 74 -8.16 -3.42 10.86
C ASP A 74 -6.78 -3.43 10.19
N LEU A 75 -6.63 -2.65 9.10
CA LEU A 75 -5.33 -2.45 8.44
C LEU A 75 -4.32 -1.75 9.37
N GLU A 76 -4.71 -0.66 10.01
CA GLU A 76 -3.84 0.07 10.96
C GLU A 76 -3.43 -0.81 12.13
N ARG A 77 -4.35 -1.64 12.65
CA ARG A 77 -4.05 -2.64 13.68
C ARG A 77 -3.01 -3.64 13.19
N GLU A 78 -3.19 -4.21 12.01
CA GLU A 78 -2.26 -5.21 11.46
C GLU A 78 -0.86 -4.63 11.23
N LEU A 79 -0.77 -3.41 10.68
CA LEU A 79 0.50 -2.71 10.46
C LEU A 79 1.25 -2.48 11.78
N GLN A 80 0.51 -2.09 12.84
CA GLN A 80 1.07 -1.90 14.17
C GLN A 80 1.50 -3.22 14.80
N LEU A 81 0.69 -4.28 14.72
CA LEU A 81 1.03 -5.60 15.24
C LEU A 81 2.34 -6.11 14.62
N MET A 82 2.52 -5.94 13.31
CA MET A 82 3.76 -6.31 12.63
C MET A 82 4.99 -5.52 13.08
N GLU A 83 4.80 -4.25 13.47
CA GLU A 83 5.86 -3.41 14.02
C GLU A 83 6.18 -3.82 15.47
N ASP A 84 5.15 -4.12 16.27
CA ASP A 84 5.29 -4.62 17.65
C ASP A 84 5.97 -6.00 17.71
N GLU A 85 5.68 -6.88 16.74
CA GLU A 85 6.36 -8.17 16.53
C GLU A 85 7.80 -8.01 16.02
N GLY A 86 8.24 -6.78 15.72
CA GLY A 86 9.60 -6.50 15.23
C GLY A 86 9.87 -7.01 13.82
N LEU A 87 8.83 -7.29 13.02
CA LEU A 87 8.99 -7.75 11.64
C LEU A 87 9.48 -6.63 10.72
N TRP A 88 9.10 -5.40 11.01
CA TRP A 88 9.54 -4.22 10.30
C TRP A 88 9.50 -2.98 11.19
N SER A 89 9.93 -1.86 10.63
CA SER A 89 9.74 -0.54 11.23
C SER A 89 9.22 0.47 10.20
N LEU A 90 8.40 1.41 10.68
CA LEU A 90 7.92 2.52 9.87
C LEU A 90 9.09 3.47 9.56
N VAL A 91 9.32 3.71 8.28
CA VAL A 91 10.30 4.71 7.79
C VAL A 91 9.64 6.07 7.65
N GLY A 92 8.39 6.10 7.17
CA GLY A 92 7.64 7.34 7.04
C GLY A 92 6.30 7.17 6.37
N ILE A 93 5.47 8.20 6.53
CA ILE A 93 4.15 8.32 5.92
C ILE A 93 4.13 9.63 5.14
N LYS A 94 3.69 9.57 3.89
CA LYS A 94 3.48 10.73 3.03
C LYS A 94 2.01 10.84 2.64
N PRO A 95 1.26 11.80 3.20
CA PRO A 95 -0.06 12.15 2.69
C PRO A 95 0.02 12.65 1.24
N THR A 96 -1.00 12.35 0.46
CA THR A 96 -1.14 12.83 -0.92
C THR A 96 -2.57 13.32 -1.16
N ASP A 97 -2.70 14.57 -1.59
CA ASP A 97 -4.00 15.17 -1.87
C ASP A 97 -4.60 14.70 -3.20
N ARG A 98 -3.77 14.08 -4.06
CA ARG A 98 -4.15 13.62 -5.40
C ARG A 98 -3.67 12.18 -5.62
N TYR A 99 -4.23 11.25 -4.85
CA TYR A 99 -3.91 9.83 -4.95
C TYR A 99 -4.47 9.19 -6.22
N MET A 100 -5.73 9.45 -6.52
CA MET A 100 -6.43 8.94 -7.70
C MET A 100 -7.49 9.96 -8.13
N GLU A 101 -7.84 9.99 -9.42
CA GLU A 101 -9.04 10.70 -9.86
C GLU A 101 -10.27 10.12 -9.14
N ASN A 102 -11.21 10.98 -8.75
CA ASN A 102 -12.41 10.55 -8.06
C ASN A 102 -13.45 10.06 -9.10
N PRO A 103 -13.71 8.75 -9.21
CA PRO A 103 -14.67 8.22 -10.18
C PRO A 103 -16.13 8.53 -9.80
N PHE A 104 -16.36 9.08 -8.59
CA PHE A 104 -17.69 9.38 -8.07
C PHE A 104 -18.13 10.83 -8.31
N VAL A 105 -17.29 11.67 -8.91
CA VAL A 105 -17.68 13.03 -9.31
C VAL A 105 -18.53 12.95 -10.56
N ILE A 106 -19.83 13.23 -10.41
CA ILE A 106 -20.73 13.45 -11.54
C ILE A 106 -20.52 14.91 -11.96
N THR A 107 -20.10 15.14 -13.19
CA THR A 107 -19.97 16.47 -13.80
C THR A 107 -21.35 17.09 -14.02
N GLU A 108 -21.99 17.56 -12.95
CA GLU A 108 -23.11 18.50 -13.03
C GLU A 108 -22.52 19.89 -12.72
N ALA A 109 -22.60 20.75 -13.72
CA ALA A 109 -21.96 22.07 -13.71
C ALA A 109 -22.64 23.02 -12.72
N ASP A 110 -22.00 23.32 -11.59
CA ASP A 110 -22.20 24.61 -10.91
C ASP A 110 -20.99 25.04 -10.04
N GLY A 111 -19.87 25.33 -10.69
CA GLY A 111 -19.12 26.58 -10.51
C GLY A 111 -18.50 26.96 -9.15
N LYS A 112 -18.60 26.18 -8.07
CA LYS A 112 -17.86 26.45 -6.82
C LYS A 112 -17.33 25.16 -6.17
N ASP A 113 -16.02 25.16 -5.94
CA ASP A 113 -15.21 24.14 -5.24
C ASP A 113 -14.78 22.89 -6.02
N GLU A 114 -14.70 23.01 -7.35
CA GLU A 114 -14.45 21.89 -8.28
C GLU A 114 -13.08 21.19 -8.19
N GLN A 115 -12.06 21.73 -7.50
CA GLN A 115 -10.72 21.13 -7.52
C GLN A 115 -10.49 20.07 -6.42
N GLU A 116 -11.11 20.22 -5.25
CA GLU A 116 -10.92 19.28 -4.14
C GLU A 116 -11.70 17.97 -4.33
N GLU A 117 -12.85 18.00 -5.01
CA GLU A 117 -13.66 16.80 -5.21
C GLU A 117 -13.13 15.90 -6.34
N ARG A 118 -12.34 16.44 -7.28
CA ARG A 118 -11.83 15.71 -8.45
C ARG A 118 -10.83 14.61 -8.11
N HIS A 119 -10.23 14.63 -6.93
CA HIS A 119 -9.24 13.64 -6.55
C HIS A 119 -9.55 13.03 -5.19
N ILE A 120 -9.39 11.72 -5.10
CA ILE A 120 -9.34 11.02 -3.83
C ILE A 120 -7.98 11.30 -3.20
N ARG A 121 -8.00 11.67 -1.91
CA ARG A 121 -6.79 11.79 -1.08
C ARG A 121 -6.28 10.40 -0.70
N GLY A 122 -5.02 10.28 -0.35
CA GLY A 122 -4.41 9.00 0.03
C GLY A 122 -3.19 9.17 0.91
N ASN A 123 -2.63 8.03 1.31
CA ASN A 123 -1.37 7.97 2.06
C ASN A 123 -0.42 6.96 1.40
N VAL A 124 0.86 7.30 1.40
CA VAL A 124 1.96 6.40 1.06
C VAL A 124 2.73 6.08 2.31
N TYR A 125 2.81 4.81 2.66
CA TYR A 125 3.56 4.29 3.79
C TYR A 125 4.82 3.61 3.28
N LEU A 126 5.94 3.83 3.95
CA LEU A 126 7.20 3.14 3.68
C LEU A 126 7.64 2.43 4.96
N TYR A 127 7.80 1.12 4.85
CA TYR A 127 8.32 0.25 5.91
C TYR A 127 9.64 -0.37 5.49
N LYS A 128 10.50 -0.62 6.48
CA LYS A 128 11.74 -1.38 6.29
C LYS A 128 11.64 -2.71 7.02
N LYS A 129 11.79 -3.81 6.29
CA LYS A 129 11.80 -5.16 6.85
C LYS A 129 13.03 -5.35 7.73
N SER A 130 12.85 -6.00 8.88
CA SER A 130 13.93 -6.34 9.80
C SER A 130 14.95 -7.28 9.14
N ILE A 131 16.23 -7.10 9.49
CA ILE A 131 17.34 -7.94 8.98
C ILE A 131 17.35 -9.29 9.73
N ASN A 132 17.08 -9.24 11.03
CA ASN A 132 16.91 -10.41 11.89
C ASN A 132 15.62 -10.18 12.69
N PRO A 133 14.47 -10.77 12.32
CA PRO A 133 13.30 -10.71 13.18
C PRO A 133 13.69 -11.40 14.49
N SER A 134 13.57 -10.69 15.61
CA SER A 134 13.77 -11.26 16.94
C SER A 134 12.81 -12.43 17.10
N ILE A 135 13.35 -13.65 17.31
CA ILE A 135 12.57 -14.84 17.68
C ILE A 135 12.14 -14.71 19.14
#